data_AF-A0ABD2ZUU2-F1
#
_entry.id   AF-A0ABD2ZUU2-F1
#
_cell.length_a   1.000
_cell.length_b   1.000
_cell.length_c   1.000
_cell.angle_alpha   90.00
_cell.angle_beta   90.00
_cell.angle_gamma   90.00
#
_symmetry.space_group_name_H-M   'P 1'
#
loop_
_entity.id
_entity.type
_entity.pdbx_description
1 polymer ?
#
loop_
_entity_poly.entity_id
_entity_poly.type
_entity_poly.pdbx_seq_one_letter_code
_entity_poly.pdbx_strand_id
1 'polypeptide(L)'
;MFSVEHLNRSSSDHLPLLVSIGARKSSSPRPFHFQHMWIEHPSFIDMVRQDWSTPPQGYGMESFAWNLKCLKAALRKWNEEVFGDVFMAVRYAKDRVRDLEIAYETLQSISNWEALHLALAELFSKLRT
;
A
#
# COMPACT_ATOMS: atom_id res chain seq x y z
N MET A 1 -0.44 7.15 24.81
CA MET A 1 -1.47 8.08 24.29
C MET A 1 -2.61 7.23 23.75
N PHE A 2 -3.84 7.58 24.09
CA PHE A 2 -5.08 6.93 23.64
C PHE A 2 -5.70 7.79 22.54
N SER A 3 -6.10 7.18 21.43
CA SER A 3 -6.84 7.88 20.37
C SER A 3 -7.94 6.99 19.80
N VAL A 4 -9.04 7.63 19.37
CA VAL A 4 -10.17 6.97 18.71
C VAL A 4 -10.38 7.63 17.36
N GLU A 5 -10.48 6.81 16.32
CA GLU A 5 -10.75 7.25 14.95
C GLU A 5 -11.96 6.50 14.39
N HIS A 6 -12.86 7.22 13.72
CA HIS A 6 -13.95 6.60 12.97
C HIS A 6 -13.42 6.20 11.59
N LEU A 7 -13.47 4.91 11.27
CA LEU A 7 -13.13 4.40 9.95
C LEU A 7 -14.35 4.52 9.01
N ASN A 8 -14.07 4.62 7.72
CA ASN A 8 -15.11 4.62 6.70
C ASN A 8 -15.83 3.26 6.60
N ARG A 9 -17.01 3.24 5.98
CA ARG A 9 -17.85 2.04 5.84
C ARG A 9 -17.39 1.10 4.71
N SER A 10 -16.18 1.27 4.19
CA SER A 10 -15.71 0.50 3.03
C SER A 10 -15.59 -1.01 3.30
N SER A 11 -15.44 -1.42 4.56
CA SER A 11 -15.27 -2.83 4.96
C SER A 11 -16.41 -3.38 5.83
N SER A 12 -17.37 -2.54 6.23
CA SER A 12 -18.54 -2.93 7.04
C SER A 12 -19.66 -1.91 6.83
N ASP A 13 -20.89 -2.40 6.85
CA ASP A 13 -22.13 -1.61 6.92
C ASP A 13 -22.23 -0.73 8.20
N HIS A 14 -21.45 -1.04 9.23
CA HIS A 14 -21.27 -0.23 10.44
C HIS A 14 -20.02 0.67 10.32
N LEU A 15 -20.04 1.88 10.91
CA LEU A 15 -18.82 2.71 11.03
C LEU A 15 -17.89 2.12 12.10
N PRO A 16 -16.76 1.50 11.74
CA PRO A 16 -15.90 0.87 12.73
C PRO A 16 -15.12 1.93 13.52
N LEU A 17 -14.93 1.69 14.83
CA LEU A 17 -14.09 2.54 15.68
C LEU A 17 -12.69 1.93 15.81
N LEU A 18 -11.67 2.63 15.31
CA LEU A 18 -10.28 2.29 15.54
C LEU A 18 -9.81 2.92 16.84
N VAL A 19 -9.71 2.08 17.89
CA VAL A 19 -9.19 2.48 19.19
C VAL A 19 -7.70 2.14 19.27
N SER A 20 -6.85 3.17 19.32
CA SER A 20 -5.41 3.03 19.47
C SER A 20 -4.99 3.30 20.91
N ILE A 21 -4.52 2.26 21.59
CA ILE A 21 -3.97 2.35 22.95
C ILE A 21 -2.46 2.29 22.82
N GLY A 22 -1.77 3.36 23.25
CA GLY A 22 -0.35 3.64 23.07
C GLY A 22 0.55 2.41 22.92
N ALA A 23 0.72 1.94 21.68
CA ALA A 23 1.71 0.95 21.35
C ALA A 23 3.09 1.61 21.35
N ARG A 24 4.07 0.97 21.98
CA ARG A 24 5.47 1.38 21.84
C ARG A 24 5.81 1.27 20.35
N LYS A 25 6.12 2.38 19.69
CA LYS A 25 6.70 2.33 18.35
C LYS A 25 7.97 1.51 18.45
N SER A 26 7.99 0.34 17.82
CA SER A 26 9.22 -0.42 17.67
C SER A 26 10.23 0.44 16.93
N SER A 27 11.41 0.64 17.51
CA SER A 27 12.52 1.32 16.84
C SER A 27 13.24 0.41 15.85
N SER A 28 12.81 -0.86 15.72
CA SER A 28 13.42 -1.81 14.78
C SER A 28 13.18 -1.34 13.33
N PRO A 29 14.19 -1.48 12.45
CA PRO A 29 13.99 -1.28 11.02
C PRO A 29 12.80 -2.12 10.52
N ARG A 30 11.96 -1.54 9.67
CA ARG A 30 10.85 -2.30 9.09
C ARG A 30 11.42 -3.46 8.25
N PRO A 31 10.96 -4.70 8.47
CA PRO A 31 11.35 -5.82 7.64
C PRO A 31 10.96 -5.55 6.18
N PHE A 32 11.72 -6.15 5.27
CA PHE A 32 11.38 -6.11 3.85
C PHE A 32 10.32 -7.18 3.58
N HIS A 33 9.21 -6.78 2.98
CA HIS A 33 8.14 -7.68 2.58
C HIS A 33 8.04 -7.71 1.07
N PHE A 34 8.02 -8.92 0.52
CA PHE A 34 7.69 -9.13 -0.87
C PHE A 34 6.20 -8.87 -1.09
N GLN A 35 5.84 -8.17 -2.17
CA GLN A 35 4.44 -7.86 -2.49
C GLN A 35 4.01 -8.61 -3.74
N HIS A 36 2.80 -9.17 -3.71
CA HIS A 36 2.28 -9.97 -4.81
C HIS A 36 2.14 -9.18 -6.12
N MET A 37 1.69 -7.92 -6.05
CA MET A 37 1.57 -7.05 -7.22
C MET A 37 2.85 -6.91 -8.05
N TRP A 38 4.02 -7.13 -7.43
CA TRP A 38 5.28 -7.10 -8.17
C TRP A 38 5.34 -8.16 -9.25
N ILE A 39 4.91 -9.40 -8.97
CA ILE A 39 4.98 -10.48 -9.97
C ILE A 39 3.96 -10.33 -11.09
N GLU A 40 2.92 -9.53 -10.88
CA GLU A 40 1.92 -9.22 -11.90
C GLU A 40 2.37 -8.10 -12.84
N HIS A 41 3.36 -7.30 -12.44
CA HIS A 41 3.84 -6.21 -13.28
C HIS A 41 4.71 -6.74 -14.43
N PRO A 42 4.45 -6.35 -15.70
CA PRO A 42 5.16 -6.89 -16.86
C PRO A 42 6.68 -6.73 -16.81
N SER A 43 7.18 -5.65 -16.22
CA SER A 43 8.61 -5.36 -16.15
C SER A 43 9.35 -6.07 -15.02
N PHE A 44 8.66 -6.79 -14.13
CA PHE A 44 9.28 -7.35 -12.92
C PHE A 44 10.39 -8.35 -13.23
N ILE A 45 10.10 -9.32 -14.11
CA ILE A 45 11.06 -10.35 -14.48
C ILE A 45 12.28 -9.74 -15.17
N ASP A 46 12.09 -8.75 -16.03
CA ASP A 46 13.19 -8.10 -16.73
C ASP A 46 14.07 -7.28 -15.76
N MET A 47 13.46 -6.60 -14.79
CA MET A 47 14.21 -5.91 -13.73
C MET A 47 15.04 -6.88 -12.88
N VAL A 48 14.49 -8.03 -12.49
CA VAL A 48 15.22 -9.07 -11.74
C VAL A 48 16.39 -9.60 -12.57
N ARG A 49 16.16 -9.91 -13.85
CA ARG A 49 17.21 -10.40 -14.78
C ARG A 49 18.33 -9.38 -14.95
N GLN A 50 17.97 -8.10 -15.08
CA GLN A 50 18.94 -7.02 -15.20
C GLN A 50 19.81 -6.92 -13.94
N ASP A 51 19.23 -6.94 -12.75
CA ASP A 51 19.99 -6.88 -11.49
C ASP A 51 20.97 -8.07 -11.37
N TRP A 52 20.50 -9.27 -11.71
CA TRP A 52 21.28 -10.51 -11.64
C TRP A 52 22.32 -10.68 -12.75
N SER A 53 22.29 -9.84 -13.78
CA SER A 53 23.32 -9.82 -14.82
C SER A 53 24.65 -9.26 -14.31
N THR A 54 24.64 -8.59 -13.15
CA THR A 54 25.84 -8.08 -12.50
C THR A 54 26.66 -9.24 -11.93
N PRO A 55 27.98 -9.31 -12.17
CA PRO A 55 28.82 -10.32 -11.56
C PRO A 55 28.71 -10.31 -10.03
N PRO A 56 28.38 -11.45 -9.38
CA PRO A 56 28.24 -11.50 -7.94
C PRO A 56 29.59 -11.42 -7.22
N GLN A 57 29.58 -10.98 -5.96
CA GLN A 57 30.73 -11.09 -5.08
C GLN A 57 30.71 -12.43 -4.32
N GLY A 58 31.86 -13.07 -4.20
CA GLY A 58 32.01 -14.35 -3.48
C GLY A 58 31.65 -15.58 -4.31
N TYR A 59 31.59 -16.74 -3.66
CA TYR A 59 31.36 -18.04 -4.31
C TYR A 59 30.23 -18.83 -3.64
N GLY A 60 29.56 -19.71 -4.40
CA GLY A 60 28.54 -20.61 -3.87
C GLY A 60 27.35 -19.88 -3.23
N MET A 61 27.16 -20.04 -1.93
CA MET A 61 26.06 -19.38 -1.20
C MET A 61 26.32 -17.90 -0.93
N GLU A 62 27.59 -17.46 -0.92
CA GLU A 62 27.94 -16.05 -0.72
C GLU A 62 27.49 -15.20 -1.91
N SER A 63 27.69 -15.70 -3.13
CA SER A 63 27.24 -15.04 -4.35
C SER A 63 25.72 -14.95 -4.42
N PHE A 64 25.01 -15.99 -3.97
CA PHE A 64 23.56 -15.97 -3.87
C PHE A 64 23.06 -14.92 -2.86
N ALA A 65 23.64 -14.89 -1.66
CA ALA A 65 23.28 -13.90 -0.64
C ALA A 65 23.58 -12.45 -1.09
N TRP A 66 24.69 -12.27 -1.82
CA TRP A 66 25.03 -11.00 -2.45
C TRP A 66 23.96 -10.55 -3.45
N ASN A 67 23.55 -11.44 -4.37
CA ASN A 67 22.51 -11.13 -5.35
C ASN A 67 21.18 -10.78 -4.70
N LEU A 68 20.77 -11.49 -3.64
CA LEU A 68 19.56 -11.14 -2.90
C LEU A 68 19.64 -9.76 -2.22
N LYS A 69 20.84 -9.38 -1.75
CA LYS A 69 21.07 -8.06 -1.15
C LYS A 69 20.97 -6.95 -2.21
N CYS A 70 21.55 -7.14 -3.38
CA CYS A 70 21.42 -6.22 -4.52
C CYS A 70 19.97 -6.12 -4.99
N LEU A 71 19.32 -7.26 -5.21
CA LEU A 71 17.95 -7.35 -5.67
C LEU A 71 16.98 -6.64 -4.71
N LYS A 72 17.19 -6.76 -3.40
CA LYS A 72 16.40 -6.03 -2.40
C LYS A 72 16.50 -4.50 -2.58
N ALA A 73 17.67 -3.98 -2.93
CA ALA A 73 17.85 -2.54 -3.20
C ALA A 73 17.19 -2.14 -4.53
N ALA A 74 17.41 -2.92 -5.59
CA ALA A 74 16.77 -2.70 -6.89
C ALA A 74 15.24 -2.73 -6.80
N LEU A 75 14.67 -3.72 -6.10
CA LEU A 75 13.23 -3.85 -5.87
C LEU A 75 12.64 -2.65 -5.13
N ARG A 76 13.34 -2.09 -4.15
CA ARG A 76 12.86 -0.90 -3.42
C ARG A 76 12.74 0.30 -4.35
N LYS A 77 13.78 0.55 -5.14
CA LYS A 77 13.80 1.65 -6.11
C LYS A 77 12.73 1.44 -7.19
N TRP A 78 12.70 0.26 -7.78
CA TRP A 78 11.73 -0.09 -8.82
C TRP A 78 10.28 -0.01 -8.31
N ASN A 79 10.02 -0.47 -7.07
CA ASN A 79 8.70 -0.35 -6.47
C ASN A 79 8.26 1.11 -6.30
N GLU A 80 9.18 1.99 -5.87
CA GLU A 80 8.90 3.42 -5.77
C GLU A 80 8.64 4.06 -7.14
N GLU A 81 9.39 3.66 -8.18
CA GLU A 81 9.22 4.18 -9.54
C GLU A 81 7.94 3.69 -10.23
N VAL A 82 7.54 2.44 -10.01
CA VAL A 82 6.39 1.82 -10.69
C VAL A 82 5.08 2.02 -9.92
N PHE A 83 5.11 1.81 -8.60
CA PHE A 83 3.91 1.82 -7.77
C PHE A 83 3.83 3.05 -6.86
N GLY A 84 4.95 3.74 -6.63
CA GLY A 84 5.03 4.83 -5.66
C GLY A 84 4.69 4.37 -4.25
N ASP A 85 4.12 5.28 -3.46
CA ASP A 85 3.58 4.95 -2.15
C ASP A 85 2.12 4.50 -2.28
N VAL A 86 1.94 3.20 -2.57
CA VAL A 86 0.62 2.55 -2.65
C VAL A 86 -0.17 2.73 -1.35
N PHE A 87 0.51 2.74 -0.19
CA PHE A 87 -0.16 2.94 1.09
C PHE A 87 -0.72 4.35 1.21
N MET A 88 -0.01 5.37 0.74
CA MET A 88 -0.52 6.74 0.65
C MET A 88 -1.68 6.83 -0.34
N ALA A 89 -1.60 6.18 -1.51
CA ALA A 89 -2.69 6.17 -2.47
C ALA A 89 -3.99 5.57 -1.89
N VAL A 90 -3.87 4.44 -1.19
CA VAL A 90 -5.00 3.81 -0.48
C VAL A 90 -5.51 4.71 0.64
N ARG A 91 -4.61 5.34 1.40
CA ARG A 91 -4.98 6.27 2.47
C ARG A 91 -5.79 7.46 1.94
N TYR A 92 -5.31 8.12 0.89
CA TYR A 92 -6.02 9.25 0.28
C TYR A 92 -7.40 8.84 -0.25
N ALA A 93 -7.51 7.66 -0.87
CA ALA A 93 -8.81 7.15 -1.31
C ALA A 93 -9.75 6.87 -0.12
N LYS A 94 -9.24 6.35 1.01
CA LYS A 94 -10.02 6.15 2.23
C LYS A 94 -10.48 7.47 2.86
N ASP A 95 -9.61 8.47 2.91
CA ASP A 95 -9.92 9.80 3.45
C ASP A 95 -10.98 10.48 2.58
N ARG A 96 -10.86 10.40 1.25
CA ARG A 96 -11.88 10.91 0.32
C ARG A 96 -13.24 10.25 0.51
N VAL A 97 -13.30 8.93 0.70
CA VAL A 97 -14.56 8.22 1.00
C VAL A 97 -15.17 8.75 2.30
N ARG A 98 -14.36 8.92 3.35
CA ARG A 98 -14.81 9.45 4.64
C ARG A 98 -15.41 10.85 4.52
N ASP A 99 -14.74 11.76 3.79
CA ASP A 99 -15.24 13.12 3.59
C ASP A 99 -16.59 13.15 2.86
N LEU A 100 -16.76 12.26 1.88
CA LEU A 100 -17.99 12.14 1.10
C LEU A 100 -19.12 11.41 1.87
N GLU A 101 -18.79 10.48 2.76
CA GLU A 101 -19.74 9.91 3.71
C GLU A 101 -20.31 11.00 4.61
N ILE A 102 -19.45 11.87 5.17
CA ILE A 102 -19.88 13.02 5.98
C ILE A 102 -20.75 13.99 5.15
N ALA A 103 -20.36 14.27 3.91
CA ALA A 103 -21.14 15.15 3.02
C ALA A 103 -22.54 14.57 2.70
N TYR A 104 -22.64 13.25 2.52
CA TYR A 104 -23.92 12.59 2.29
C TYR A 104 -24.79 12.51 3.57
N GLU A 105 -24.17 12.25 4.73
CA GLU A 105 -24.86 12.25 6.02
C GLU A 105 -25.42 13.63 6.39
N THR A 106 -24.68 14.70 6.04
CA THR A 106 -25.11 16.09 6.25
C THR A 106 -26.19 16.54 5.25
N LEU A 107 -26.06 16.14 3.97
CA LEU A 107 -27.02 16.45 2.93
C LEU A 107 -27.21 15.25 1.99
N GLN A 108 -28.35 14.58 2.14
CA GLN A 108 -28.75 13.40 1.35
C GLN A 108 -29.19 13.76 -0.07
N SER A 109 -28.31 14.38 -0.84
CA SER A 109 -28.54 14.72 -2.25
C SER A 109 -28.05 13.61 -3.18
N ILE A 110 -28.67 13.51 -4.37
CA ILE A 110 -28.23 12.58 -5.42
C ILE A 110 -26.78 12.86 -5.83
N SER A 111 -26.38 14.13 -5.91
CA SER A 111 -25.00 14.51 -6.25
C SER A 111 -23.98 14.01 -5.23
N ASN A 112 -24.30 14.10 -3.93
CA ASN A 112 -23.41 13.59 -2.87
C ASN A 112 -23.34 12.05 -2.88
N TRP A 113 -24.46 11.39 -3.17
CA TRP A 113 -24.53 9.94 -3.30
C TRP A 113 -23.69 9.42 -4.47
N GLU A 114 -23.78 10.07 -5.64
CA GLU A 114 -22.98 9.74 -6.83
C GLU A 114 -21.49 9.93 -6.57
N ALA A 115 -21.12 11.06 -5.96
CA ALA A 115 -19.72 11.34 -5.59
C ALA A 115 -19.16 10.27 -4.65
N LEU A 116 -19.94 9.87 -3.63
CA LEU A 116 -19.55 8.81 -2.69
C LEU A 116 -19.36 7.46 -3.41
N HIS A 117 -20.28 7.07 -4.29
CA HIS A 117 -20.18 5.80 -5.04
C HIS A 117 -18.96 5.77 -5.96
N LEU A 118 -18.64 6.89 -6.63
CA LEU A 118 -17.44 6.98 -7.45
C LEU A 118 -16.16 6.85 -6.62
N ALA A 119 -16.11 7.47 -5.44
CA ALA A 119 -14.96 7.35 -4.55
C ALA A 119 -14.80 5.94 -3.98
N LEU A 120 -15.91 5.25 -3.67
CA LEU A 120 -15.89 3.85 -3.26
C LEU A 120 -15.35 2.93 -4.36
N ALA A 121 -15.79 3.13 -5.61
CA ALA A 121 -15.28 2.37 -6.75
C ALA A 121 -13.77 2.57 -6.94
N GLU A 122 -13.29 3.81 -6.80
CA GLU A 122 -11.86 4.13 -6.84
C GLU A 122 -11.10 3.41 -5.71
N LEU A 123 -11.59 3.47 -4.47
CA LEU A 123 -10.97 2.79 -3.33
C LEU A 123 -10.89 1.27 -3.54
N PHE A 124 -11.97 0.64 -3.99
CA PHE A 124 -12.00 -0.80 -4.23
C PHE A 124 -11.07 -1.21 -5.37
N SER A 125 -10.92 -0.37 -6.40
CA SER A 125 -9.92 -0.60 -7.45
C SER A 125 -8.50 -0.61 -6.88
N LYS A 126 -8.18 0.30 -5.95
CA LYS A 126 -6.85 0.41 -5.33
C LYS A 126 -6.56 -0.65 -4.26
N LEU A 127 -7.59 -1.27 -3.70
CA LEU A 127 -7.43 -2.37 -2.73
C LEU A 127 -7.25 -3.74 -3.41
N ARG A 128 -7.56 -3.83 -4.71
CA ARG A 128 -7.42 -5.06 -5.50
C ARG A 128 -6.03 -5.20 -6.15
N THR A 129 -5.31 -4.08 -6.29
CA THR A 129 -3.90 -4.02 -6.72
C THR A 129 -2.97 -4.30 -5.56
#